data_AF-A0A6B3HVB0-F1
#
_entry.id   AF-A0A6B3HVB0-F1
#
_cell.length_a   1.000
_cell.length_b   1.000
_cell.length_c   1.000
_cell.angle_alpha   90.00
_cell.angle_beta   90.00
_cell.angle_gamma   90.00
#
_symmetry.space_group_name_H-M   'P 1'
#
loop_
_entity.id
_entity.type
_entity.pdbx_description
1 polymer ?
#
loop_
_entity_poly.entity_id
_entity_poly.type
_entity_poly.pdbx_seq_one_letter_code
_entity_poly.pdbx_strand_id
1 'polypeptide(L)' 'MTQQGPTRIQVAGSAGSDPYEVLVGHQLLGELPQLIGDRARRVAVLHPEALADTGEAVRQDLADQGYEAIA' A
#
# COMPACT_ATOMS: atom_id res chain seq x y z
N MET A 1 20.45 13.12 -9.35
CA MET A 1 19.81 12.40 -8.23
C MET A 1 19.52 11.00 -8.72
N THR A 2 20.15 9.97 -8.14
CA THR A 2 19.88 8.57 -8.51
C THR A 2 18.52 8.20 -7.95
N GLN A 3 17.50 8.12 -8.80
CA GLN A 3 16.19 7.55 -8.45
C GLN A 3 16.39 6.03 -8.28
N GLN A 4 16.82 5.61 -7.09
CA GLN A 4 16.79 4.19 -6.75
C GLN A 4 15.33 3.82 -6.52
N GLY A 5 14.84 2.83 -7.27
CA GLY A 5 13.52 2.25 -7.06
C GLY A 5 13.37 1.72 -5.62
N PRO A 6 12.13 1.44 -5.19
CA PRO A 6 11.88 1.00 -3.83
C PRO A 6 12.66 -0.29 -3.52
N THR A 7 13.26 -0.34 -2.33
CA THR A 7 13.94 -1.53 -1.84
C THR A 7 12.90 -2.54 -1.38
N ARG A 8 12.98 -3.77 -1.89
CA ARG A 8 12.11 -4.88 -1.50
C ARG A 8 12.87 -5.82 -0.56
N ILE A 9 12.33 -6.04 0.62
CA ILE A 9 12.92 -6.89 1.65
C ILE A 9 11.97 -8.06 1.90
N GLN A 10 12.43 -9.28 1.61
CA GLN A 10 11.67 -10.50 1.89
C GLN A 10 11.85 -10.89 3.36
N VAL A 11 10.75 -10.98 4.09
CA VAL A 11 10.74 -11.49 5.47
C VAL A 11 10.28 -12.94 5.43
N ALA A 12 11.17 -13.85 5.82
CA ALA A 12 10.85 -15.26 5.91
C ALA A 12 9.80 -15.51 6.99
N GLY A 13 8.84 -16.38 6.69
CA GLY A 13 7.86 -16.83 7.67
C GLY A 13 8.51 -17.58 8.83
N SER A 14 7.88 -17.52 9.99
CA SER A 14 8.27 -18.30 11.17
C SER A 14 7.08 -19.14 11.65
N ALA A 15 7.27 -19.96 12.69
CA ALA A 15 6.17 -20.77 13.22
C ALA A 15 5.01 -19.86 13.69
N GLY A 16 3.94 -19.79 12.90
CA GLY A 16 2.77 -18.95 13.13
C GLY A 16 2.70 -17.64 12.33
N SER A 17 3.60 -17.43 11.36
CA SER A 17 3.55 -16.27 10.46
C SER A 17 3.92 -16.66 9.03
N ASP A 18 3.09 -16.24 8.08
CA ASP A 18 3.39 -16.36 6.66
C ASP A 18 4.49 -15.37 6.26
N PRO A 19 5.32 -15.71 5.25
CA PRO A 19 6.28 -14.78 4.70
C PRO A 19 5.60 -13.56 4.08
N TYR A 20 6.26 -12.40 4.13
CA TYR A 20 5.76 -11.16 3.54
C TYR A 20 6.88 -10.28 3.00
N GLU A 21 6.53 -9.35 2.12
CA GLU A 21 7.44 -8.38 1.53
C GLU A 21 7.29 -7.02 2.22
N VAL A 22 8.41 -6.36 2.52
CA VAL A 22 8.47 -4.98 2.98
C VAL A 22 9.09 -4.10 1.91
N LEU A 23 8.35 -3.08 1.50
CA LEU A 23 8.80 -2.05 0.55
C LEU A 23 9.26 -0.80 1.29
N VAL A 24 10.49 -0.38 1.02
CA VAL A 24 11.10 0.83 1.61
C VAL A 24 11.55 1.77 0.50
N GLY A 25 11.01 2.98 0.48
CA GLY A 25 11.31 3.97 -0.54
C GLY A 25 10.45 5.23 -0.39
N HIS A 26 10.39 6.01 -1.47
CA HIS A 26 9.61 7.24 -1.54
C HIS A 26 8.49 7.07 -2.57
N GLN A 27 7.40 7.83 -2.43
CA GLN A 27 6.28 7.84 -3.39
C GLN A 27 5.70 6.44 -3.68
N LEU A 28 5.53 5.62 -2.63
CA LEU A 28 5.12 4.22 -2.73
C LEU A 28 3.63 4.01 -3.04
N LEU A 29 2.82 5.07 -3.12
CA LEU A 29 1.38 4.96 -3.35
C LEU A 29 1.05 4.18 -4.62
N GLY A 30 1.81 4.39 -5.70
CA GLY A 30 1.65 3.65 -6.95
C GLY A 30 1.95 2.14 -6.87
N GLU A 31 2.62 1.67 -5.81
CA GLU A 31 2.91 0.24 -5.61
C GLU A 31 1.79 -0.46 -4.80
N LEU A 32 0.96 0.29 -4.05
CA LEU A 32 -0.14 -0.26 -3.24
C LEU A 32 -1.11 -1.19 -4.00
N PRO A 33 -1.55 -0.88 -5.22
CA PRO A 33 -2.46 -1.72 -6.00
C PRO A 33 -1.90 -3.12 -6.25
N GLN A 34 -0.61 -3.21 -6.57
CA GLN A 34 0.05 -4.50 -6.81
C GLN A 34 0.16 -5.30 -5.51
N LEU A 35 0.32 -4.63 -4.37
CA LEU A 35 0.39 -5.28 -3.05
C LEU A 35 -0.97 -5.77 -2.56
N ILE A 36 -2.03 -5.01 -2.82
CA ILE A 36 -3.40 -5.41 -2.50
C ILE A 36 -3.82 -6.62 -3.37
N GLY A 37 -3.41 -6.61 -4.64
CA GLY A 37 -3.64 -7.67 -5.60
C GLY A 37 -5.07 -7.73 -6.14
N ASP A 38 -5.27 -8.54 -7.18
CA ASP A 38 -6.49 -8.49 -8.02
C ASP A 38 -7.74 -9.10 -7.37
N ARG A 39 -7.63 -9.66 -6.16
CA ARG A 39 -8.77 -10.31 -5.47
C ARG A 39 -9.59 -9.34 -4.63
N ALA A 40 -8.98 -8.26 -4.14
CA ALA A 40 -9.67 -7.30 -3.30
C ALA A 40 -10.52 -6.37 -4.17
N ARG A 41 -11.82 -6.27 -3.85
CA ARG A 41 -12.75 -5.38 -4.56
C ARG A 41 -13.05 -4.10 -3.78
N ARG A 42 -12.97 -4.18 -2.45
CA ARG A 42 -13.19 -3.08 -1.51
C ARG A 42 -11.98 -2.94 -0.61
N VAL A 43 -11.57 -1.71 -0.36
CA VAL A 43 -10.40 -1.39 0.46
C VAL A 43 -10.77 -0.31 1.47
N ALA A 44 -10.48 -0.54 2.74
CA ALA A 44 -10.65 0.44 3.80
C ALA A 44 -9.29 1.06 4.14
N VAL A 45 -9.17 2.39 4.04
CA VAL A 45 -7.96 3.14 4.36
C VAL A 45 -8.09 3.68 5.77
N LEU A 46 -7.47 3.01 6.74
CA LEU A 46 -7.45 3.47 8.12
C LEU A 46 -6.25 4.39 8.37
N HIS A 47 -6.52 5.62 8.80
CA HIS A 47 -5.49 6.60 9.14
C HIS A 47 -5.87 7.36 10.42
N PRO A 48 -4.88 7.90 11.17
CA PRO A 48 -5.16 8.83 12.26
C PRO A 48 -5.72 10.16 11.73
N GLU A 49 -6.42 10.91 12.59
CA GLU A 49 -7.05 12.19 12.22
C GLU A 49 -6.05 13.20 11.63
N ALA A 50 -4.83 13.24 12.18
CA ALA A 50 -3.77 14.14 11.76
C ALA A 50 -3.27 13.89 10.32
N LEU A 51 -3.64 12.74 9.73
CA LEU A 51 -3.26 12.34 8.38
C LEU A 51 -4.46 12.24 7.44
N ALA A 52 -5.57 12.92 7.75
CA ALA A 52 -6.79 12.89 6.94
C ALA A 52 -6.54 13.23 5.46
N ASP A 53 -5.79 14.29 5.18
CA ASP A 53 -5.49 14.68 3.80
C ASP A 53 -4.67 13.61 3.05
N THR A 54 -3.72 12.97 3.74
CA THR A 54 -2.93 11.88 3.17
C THR A 54 -3.78 10.63 2.95
N GLY A 55 -4.67 10.31 3.89
CA GLY A 55 -5.61 9.19 3.77
C GLY A 55 -6.56 9.36 2.60
N GLU A 56 -7.09 10.57 2.42
CA GLU A 56 -7.95 10.91 1.28
C GLU A 56 -7.20 10.80 -0.05
N ALA A 57 -5.95 11.26 -0.12
CA ALA A 57 -5.12 11.08 -1.31
C ALA A 57 -4.91 9.59 -1.66
N VAL A 58 -4.69 8.72 -0.66
CA VAL A 58 -4.58 7.27 -0.87
C VAL A 58 -5.91 6.69 -1.36
N ARG A 59 -7.03 7.11 -0.77
CA ARG A 59 -8.37 6.66 -1.16
C ARG A 59 -8.68 7.03 -2.61
N GLN A 60 -8.36 8.26 -3.04
CA GLN A 60 -8.53 8.70 -4.41
C GLN A 60 -7.67 7.90 -5.39
N ASP A 61 -6.39 7.68 -5.08
CA ASP A 61 -5.50 6.90 -5.93
C ASP A 61 -6.00 5.46 -6.12
N LEU A 62 -6.45 4.82 -5.04
CA LEU A 62 -7.05 3.48 -5.13
C LEU A 62 -8.35 3.47 -5.94
N ALA A 63 -9.18 4.51 -5.82
CA ALA A 63 -10.42 4.63 -6.59
C ALA A 63 -10.16 4.81 -8.09
N ASP A 64 -9.15 5.62 -8.46
CA ASP A 64 -8.73 5.82 -9.86
C ASP A 64 -8.21 4.53 -10.50
N GLN A 65 -7.72 3.61 -9.68
CA GLN A 65 -7.25 2.28 -10.09
C GLN A 65 -8.34 1.21 -10.09
N GLY A 66 -9.60 1.59 -9.84
CA GLY A 66 -10.78 0.73 -9.95
C GLY A 66 -11.17 -0.01 -8.68
N TYR A 67 -10.52 0.28 -7.55
CA TYR A 67 -10.94 -0.26 -6.24
C TYR A 67 -12.10 0.56 -5.66
N GLU A 68 -13.01 -0.10 -4.94
CA GLU A 68 -14.01 0.60 -4.12
C GLU A 68 -13.36 0.97 -2.78
N ALA A 69 -12.67 2.12 -2.75
CA ALA A 69 -11.92 2.60 -1.60
C ALA A 69 -12.76 3.49 -0.66
N ILE A 70 -12.70 3.19 0.65
CA ILE A 70 -13.45 3.84 1.72
C ILE A 70 -12.44 4.35 2.76
N ALA A 71 -12.55 5.60 3.20
CA ALA A 71 -11.74 6.19 4.28
C ALA A 71 -12.62 6.49 5.50
#